data_AF-A0A5N1JEU5-F1
#
_entry.id   AF-A0A5N1JEU5-F1
#
_cell.length_a   1.000
_cell.length_b   1.000
_cell.length_c   1.000
_cell.angle_alpha   90.00
_cell.angle_beta   90.00
_cell.angle_gamma   90.00
#
_symmetry.space_group_name_H-M   'P 1'
#
loop_
_entity.id
_entity.type
_entity.pdbx_description
1 polymer ?
#
loop_
_entity_poly.entity_id
_entity_poly.type
_entity_poly.pdbx_seq_one_letter_code
_entity_poly.pdbx_strand_id
1 'polypeptide(L)'
;MTYISAQPQLTNSWDDICYPVQPVWLTDLLPDYDIVATDRQQLIVGQVKGGRNTIFGIQSADYSIIPNAVIRDVVDALIPQYTLLIKYTPTGEFNINIVLPEVFMLGGEPLQRCLILTNSYNGKTPFSIQGQSLMALLDPMVALRSSMFRKLCQNGLLGWADHFDQVSSYQTWLGQWSGESAKGRSSKNRPTENRSDRPGPAIRKIHHSQLTIEVFRQHLHNLLVDHLKPELTLTTTVYSQLQQTEIPGRPNEIVRELPIPVQLAKQAYERLRTEEQLLHTGPSLWLLYNAVNYALFTSRSSLTLNDRYRLDERVFHHLATRAYA
;
A
#
# COMPACT_ATOMS: atom_id res chain seq x y z
N MET A 1 -15.67 -25.25 -0.90
CA MET A 1 -16.05 -23.81 -0.91
C MET A 1 -15.19 -23.10 -1.93
N THR A 2 -15.78 -22.76 -3.07
CA THR A 2 -15.12 -22.03 -4.15
C THR A 2 -14.80 -20.63 -3.62
N TYR A 3 -13.51 -20.34 -3.43
CA TYR A 3 -13.07 -18.94 -3.39
C TYR A 3 -13.45 -18.37 -4.74
N ILE A 4 -14.60 -17.70 -4.84
CA ILE A 4 -14.79 -16.73 -5.90
C ILE A 4 -13.75 -15.66 -5.56
N SER A 5 -12.57 -15.76 -6.16
CA SER A 5 -11.63 -14.66 -6.22
C SER A 5 -12.39 -13.55 -6.91
N ALA A 6 -13.03 -12.68 -6.12
CA ALA A 6 -13.86 -11.63 -6.66
C ALA A 6 -12.92 -10.76 -7.50
N GLN A 7 -13.15 -10.73 -8.81
CA GLN A 7 -12.28 -9.98 -9.70
C GLN A 7 -12.32 -8.51 -9.26
N PRO A 8 -11.16 -7.87 -9.06
CA PRO A 8 -11.13 -6.45 -8.74
C PRO A 8 -11.80 -5.65 -9.85
N GLN A 9 -12.71 -4.75 -9.46
CA GLN A 9 -13.31 -3.75 -10.29
C GLN A 9 -12.51 -2.45 -10.16
N LEU A 10 -12.51 -1.65 -11.23
CA LEU A 10 -11.83 -0.36 -11.28
C LEU A 10 -12.88 0.75 -11.30
N THR A 11 -12.65 1.81 -10.52
CA THR A 11 -13.44 3.03 -10.58
C THR A 11 -12.58 4.26 -10.29
N ASN A 12 -13.03 5.41 -10.75
CA ASN A 12 -12.50 6.73 -10.43
C ASN A 12 -13.51 7.58 -9.64
N SER A 13 -14.55 6.96 -9.08
CA SER A 13 -15.61 7.64 -8.32
C SER A 13 -15.69 7.14 -6.88
N TRP A 14 -15.80 8.08 -5.94
CA TRP A 14 -16.10 7.74 -4.54
C TRP A 14 -17.49 7.13 -4.38
N ASP A 15 -18.47 7.51 -5.20
CA ASP A 15 -19.85 7.04 -5.08
C ASP A 15 -19.99 5.52 -5.19
N ASP A 16 -19.05 4.87 -5.87
CA ASP A 16 -19.04 3.42 -6.04
C ASP A 16 -18.58 2.67 -4.79
N ILE A 17 -17.85 3.33 -3.88
CA ILE A 17 -17.30 2.73 -2.66
C ILE A 17 -17.73 3.42 -1.36
N CYS A 18 -18.34 4.60 -1.45
CA CYS A 18 -18.90 5.37 -0.34
C CYS A 18 -20.40 5.12 -0.26
N TYR A 19 -20.77 4.02 0.39
CA TYR A 19 -22.15 3.68 0.72
C TYR A 19 -22.32 3.46 2.22
N PRO A 20 -23.56 3.52 2.75
CA PRO A 20 -23.83 3.24 4.15
C PRO A 20 -23.29 1.88 4.55
N VAL A 21 -22.50 1.83 5.62
CA VAL A 21 -21.97 0.62 6.25
C VAL A 21 -22.05 0.76 7.76
N GLN A 22 -22.51 -0.28 8.44
CA GLN A 22 -22.70 -0.26 9.89
C GLN A 22 -22.51 -1.65 10.49
N PRO A 23 -22.02 -1.73 11.75
CA PRO A 23 -22.14 -2.95 12.53
C PRO A 23 -23.61 -3.16 12.94
N VAL A 24 -24.09 -4.39 12.81
CA VAL A 24 -25.42 -4.83 13.26
C VAL A 24 -25.24 -6.05 14.15
N TRP A 25 -25.91 -6.12 15.29
CA TRP A 25 -25.80 -7.29 16.16
C TRP A 25 -26.41 -8.52 15.48
N LEU A 26 -25.74 -9.66 15.60
CA LEU A 26 -26.22 -10.91 15.03
C LEU A 26 -27.59 -11.30 15.63
N THR A 27 -27.82 -10.99 16.91
CA THR A 27 -29.09 -11.19 17.62
C THR A 27 -30.25 -10.44 16.97
N ASP A 28 -30.00 -9.23 16.48
CA ASP A 28 -31.05 -8.39 15.89
C ASP A 28 -31.51 -8.93 14.53
N LEU A 29 -30.63 -9.68 13.84
CA LEU A 29 -30.91 -10.29 12.54
C LEU A 29 -31.45 -11.72 12.65
N LEU A 30 -31.29 -12.38 13.81
CA LEU A 30 -31.75 -13.74 14.08
C LEU A 30 -32.53 -13.79 15.41
N PRO A 31 -33.66 -13.07 15.53
CA PRO A 31 -34.37 -12.89 16.79
C PRO A 31 -34.95 -14.18 17.38
N ASP A 32 -35.20 -15.20 16.54
CA ASP A 32 -35.83 -16.46 16.93
C ASP A 32 -34.81 -17.55 17.33
N TYR A 33 -33.53 -17.20 17.43
CA TYR A 33 -32.45 -18.15 17.73
C TYR A 33 -31.65 -17.73 18.95
N ASP A 34 -31.40 -18.68 19.85
CA ASP A 34 -30.44 -18.51 20.94
C ASP A 34 -29.01 -18.54 20.38
N ILE A 35 -28.34 -17.38 20.38
CA ILE A 35 -26.95 -17.28 19.96
C ILE A 35 -26.06 -17.66 21.14
N VAL A 36 -25.40 -18.82 21.03
CA VAL A 36 -24.39 -19.25 22.00
C VAL A 36 -23.21 -18.28 21.96
N ALA A 37 -22.65 -17.97 23.13
CA ALA A 37 -21.54 -17.03 23.28
C ALA A 37 -20.41 -17.33 22.28
N THR A 38 -20.19 -16.39 21.37
CA THR A 38 -19.14 -16.42 20.35
C THR A 38 -18.42 -15.07 20.34
N ASP A 39 -17.15 -15.07 19.96
CA ASP A 39 -16.40 -13.84 19.71
C ASP A 39 -16.96 -13.07 18.51
N ARG A 40 -17.80 -13.67 17.66
CA ARG A 40 -18.34 -13.07 16.43
C ARG A 40 -19.78 -12.61 16.59
N GLN A 41 -19.94 -11.45 17.19
CA GLN A 41 -21.23 -10.95 17.66
C GLN A 41 -21.87 -9.91 16.71
N GLN A 42 -21.08 -9.32 15.81
CA GLN A 42 -21.53 -8.27 14.90
C GLN A 42 -21.37 -8.68 13.44
N LEU A 43 -22.33 -8.26 12.63
CA LEU A 43 -22.31 -8.34 11.18
C LEU A 43 -21.98 -6.96 10.62
N ILE A 44 -21.02 -6.89 9.70
CA ILE A 44 -20.74 -5.66 8.95
C ILE A 44 -21.65 -5.64 7.74
N VAL A 45 -22.69 -4.81 7.81
CA VAL A 45 -23.73 -4.71 6.78
C VAL A 45 -23.54 -3.42 6.02
N GLY A 46 -23.49 -3.48 4.69
CA GLY A 46 -23.52 -2.28 3.85
C GLY A 46 -24.54 -2.36 2.73
N GLN A 47 -24.94 -1.19 2.26
CA GLN A 47 -25.99 -1.03 1.25
C GLN A 47 -25.41 -0.46 -0.04
N VAL A 48 -24.87 -1.35 -0.89
CA VAL A 48 -24.33 -0.96 -2.20
C VAL A 48 -25.45 -0.38 -3.07
N LYS A 49 -25.16 0.68 -3.82
CA LYS A 49 -26.13 1.38 -4.67
C LYS A 49 -26.83 0.42 -5.63
N GLY A 50 -28.17 0.41 -5.60
CA GLY A 50 -28.99 -0.48 -6.43
C GLY A 50 -28.97 -1.97 -6.00
N GLY A 51 -28.31 -2.30 -4.89
CA GLY A 51 -28.20 -3.65 -4.34
C GLY A 51 -29.06 -3.89 -3.10
N ARG A 52 -29.04 -5.14 -2.63
CA ARG A 52 -29.60 -5.53 -1.32
C ARG A 52 -28.56 -5.28 -0.22
N ASN A 53 -29.00 -5.24 1.02
CA ASN A 53 -28.12 -5.27 2.18
C ASN A 53 -27.16 -6.45 2.07
N THR A 54 -25.86 -6.15 2.08
CA THR A 54 -24.79 -7.11 1.88
C THR A 54 -24.01 -7.25 3.18
N ILE A 55 -23.83 -8.49 3.64
CA ILE A 55 -22.99 -8.81 4.79
C ILE A 55 -21.56 -8.98 4.27
N PHE A 56 -20.66 -8.08 4.66
CA PHE A 56 -19.25 -8.12 4.26
C PHE A 56 -18.40 -9.00 5.18
N GLY A 57 -18.80 -9.13 6.45
CA GLY A 57 -18.07 -9.95 7.42
C GLY A 57 -18.83 -10.13 8.72
N ILE A 58 -18.35 -11.09 9.52
CA ILE A 58 -18.81 -11.33 10.90
C ILE A 58 -17.61 -11.07 11.81
N GLN A 59 -17.75 -10.14 12.74
CA GLN A 59 -16.67 -9.59 13.54
C GLN A 59 -17.02 -9.60 15.03
N SER A 60 -16.02 -9.32 15.85
CA SER A 60 -16.22 -9.13 17.29
C SER A 60 -16.94 -7.84 17.63
N ALA A 61 -17.50 -7.78 18.83
CA ALA A 61 -18.22 -6.60 19.33
C ALA A 61 -17.35 -5.34 19.35
N ASP A 62 -16.03 -5.50 19.52
CA ASP A 62 -15.07 -4.39 19.57
C ASP A 62 -14.51 -4.00 18.19
N TYR A 63 -14.97 -4.65 17.11
CA TYR A 63 -14.48 -4.34 15.77
C TYR A 63 -14.99 -2.98 15.32
N SER A 64 -14.06 -2.07 15.05
CA SER A 64 -14.36 -0.73 14.52
C SER A 64 -14.27 -0.72 13.00
N ILE A 65 -15.39 -0.46 12.33
CA ILE A 65 -15.45 -0.25 10.89
C ILE A 65 -15.08 1.20 10.54
N ILE A 66 -14.32 1.39 9.47
CA ILE A 66 -13.97 2.72 8.95
C ILE A 66 -14.74 2.94 7.64
N PRO A 67 -15.80 3.76 7.61
CA PRO A 67 -16.53 4.06 6.39
C PRO A 67 -15.63 4.81 5.39
N ASN A 68 -15.73 4.48 4.10
CA ASN A 68 -14.91 5.13 3.06
C ASN A 68 -15.27 6.61 2.91
N ALA A 69 -16.49 7.00 3.27
CA ALA A 69 -16.90 8.40 3.35
C ALA A 69 -16.00 9.22 4.28
N VAL A 70 -15.57 8.67 5.41
CA VAL A 70 -14.66 9.37 6.35
C VAL A 70 -13.29 9.60 5.71
N ILE A 71 -12.80 8.62 4.94
CA ILE A 71 -11.54 8.74 4.19
C ILE A 71 -11.66 9.84 3.13
N ARG A 72 -12.73 9.79 2.32
CA ARG A 72 -13.03 10.80 1.30
C ARG A 72 -13.06 12.19 1.91
N ASP A 73 -13.84 12.39 2.97
CA ASP A 73 -14.05 13.72 3.55
C ASP A 73 -12.72 14.34 4.03
N VAL A 74 -11.80 13.52 4.57
CA VAL A 74 -10.45 13.99 4.96
C VAL A 74 -9.58 14.30 3.74
N VAL A 75 -9.64 13.45 2.70
CA VAL A 75 -8.89 13.65 1.44
C VAL A 75 -9.37 14.92 0.73
N ASP A 76 -10.67 15.09 0.54
CA ASP A 76 -11.27 16.25 -0.14
C ASP A 76 -10.98 17.56 0.59
N ALA A 77 -10.92 17.53 1.93
CA ALA A 77 -10.60 18.71 2.72
C ALA A 77 -9.14 19.16 2.59
N LEU A 78 -8.20 18.22 2.41
CA LEU A 78 -6.76 18.50 2.38
C LEU A 78 -6.18 18.60 0.98
N ILE A 79 -6.77 17.90 0.02
CA ILE A 79 -6.26 17.72 -1.33
C ILE A 79 -7.38 18.14 -2.28
N PRO A 80 -7.52 19.44 -2.61
CA PRO A 80 -8.63 19.92 -3.41
C PRO A 80 -8.58 19.46 -4.87
N GLN A 81 -7.41 19.00 -5.34
CA GLN A 81 -7.22 18.49 -6.69
C GLN A 81 -6.43 17.18 -6.64
N TYR A 82 -7.04 16.09 -7.09
CA TYR A 82 -6.39 14.80 -7.25
C TYR A 82 -7.10 13.97 -8.32
N THR A 83 -6.39 12.96 -8.84
CA THR A 83 -7.00 11.89 -9.64
C THR A 83 -7.26 10.69 -8.73
N LEU A 84 -8.51 10.23 -8.72
CA LEU A 84 -8.94 9.06 -7.95
C LEU A 84 -8.82 7.79 -8.80
N LEU A 85 -8.13 6.78 -8.29
CA LEU A 85 -8.07 5.45 -8.91
C LEU A 85 -8.24 4.37 -7.86
N ILE A 86 -9.39 3.72 -7.88
CA ILE A 86 -9.78 2.71 -6.90
C ILE A 86 -9.83 1.34 -7.58
N LYS A 87 -9.21 0.36 -6.94
CA LYS A 87 -9.45 -1.07 -7.21
C LYS A 87 -10.21 -1.64 -6.03
N TYR A 88 -11.38 -2.21 -6.25
CA TYR A 88 -12.18 -2.77 -5.16
C TYR A 88 -12.79 -4.12 -5.53
N THR A 89 -13.13 -4.92 -4.53
CA THR A 89 -13.80 -6.20 -4.73
C THR A 89 -15.24 -6.14 -4.23
N PRO A 90 -16.17 -6.88 -4.85
CA PRO A 90 -17.52 -7.10 -4.32
C PRO A 90 -17.56 -7.63 -2.88
N THR A 91 -16.46 -8.22 -2.40
CA THR A 91 -16.29 -8.70 -1.02
C THR A 91 -15.86 -7.61 -0.03
N GLY A 92 -15.87 -6.34 -0.43
CA GLY A 92 -15.63 -5.20 0.46
C GLY A 92 -14.16 -4.94 0.76
N GLU A 93 -13.26 -5.21 -0.17
CA GLU A 93 -11.84 -4.81 -0.07
C GLU A 93 -11.57 -3.66 -1.03
N PHE A 94 -10.82 -2.65 -0.57
CA PHE A 94 -10.58 -1.42 -1.31
C PHE A 94 -9.09 -1.09 -1.31
N ASN A 95 -8.55 -0.84 -2.49
CA ASN A 95 -7.26 -0.19 -2.71
C ASN A 95 -7.53 1.15 -3.40
N ILE A 96 -7.32 2.24 -2.68
CA ILE A 96 -7.68 3.60 -3.09
C ILE A 96 -6.38 4.36 -3.34
N ASN A 97 -6.15 4.77 -4.58
CA ASN A 97 -5.01 5.59 -4.96
C ASN A 97 -5.48 7.03 -5.17
N ILE A 98 -4.93 7.94 -4.37
CA ILE A 98 -5.12 9.38 -4.52
C ILE A 98 -3.85 9.92 -5.18
N VAL A 99 -3.95 10.22 -6.48
CA VAL A 99 -2.82 10.70 -7.28
C VAL A 99 -2.83 12.23 -7.28
N LEU A 100 -1.77 12.82 -6.76
CA LEU A 100 -1.61 14.25 -6.63
C LEU A 100 -1.17 14.88 -7.97
N PRO A 101 -1.42 16.19 -8.18
CA PRO A 101 -1.09 16.85 -9.44
C PRO A 101 0.41 17.09 -9.63
N GLU A 102 1.22 17.05 -8.57
CA GLU A 102 2.66 17.29 -8.67
C GLU A 102 3.34 16.20 -9.50
N VAL A 103 4.11 16.63 -10.50
CA VAL A 103 4.83 15.75 -11.41
C VAL A 103 6.32 15.79 -11.10
N PHE A 104 6.91 14.61 -10.94
CA PHE A 104 8.33 14.36 -10.84
C PHE A 104 8.80 13.67 -12.12
N MET A 105 9.81 14.24 -12.78
CA MET A 105 10.38 13.65 -14.00
C MET A 105 11.49 12.67 -13.64
N LEU A 106 11.36 11.44 -14.09
CA LEU A 106 12.39 10.41 -13.97
C LEU A 106 12.88 10.01 -15.36
N GLY A 107 14.04 10.53 -15.75
CA GLY A 107 14.46 10.51 -17.14
C GLY A 107 13.44 11.24 -18.02
N GLY A 108 12.85 10.54 -18.99
CA GLY A 108 11.76 11.05 -19.83
C GLY A 108 10.34 10.78 -19.32
N GLU A 109 10.20 10.12 -18.17
CA GLU A 109 8.90 9.64 -17.69
C GLU A 109 8.32 10.52 -16.56
N PRO A 110 7.08 11.02 -16.69
CA PRO A 110 6.40 11.73 -15.61
C PRO A 110 5.83 10.75 -14.58
N LEU A 111 6.25 10.91 -13.33
CA LEU A 111 5.67 10.28 -12.16
C LEU A 111 4.86 11.30 -11.38
N GLN A 112 3.78 10.87 -10.75
CA GLN A 112 2.98 11.73 -9.89
C GLN A 112 3.01 11.23 -8.47
N ARG A 113 2.99 12.10 -7.48
CA ARG A 113 2.91 11.63 -6.09
C ARG A 113 1.59 10.92 -5.83
N CYS A 114 1.62 9.87 -5.01
CA CYS A 114 0.46 9.01 -4.77
C CYS A 114 0.33 8.64 -3.29
N LEU A 115 -0.89 8.79 -2.77
CA LEU A 115 -1.29 8.25 -1.49
C LEU A 115 -2.10 6.98 -1.73
N ILE A 116 -1.58 5.85 -1.23
CA ILE A 116 -2.18 4.53 -1.41
C ILE A 116 -2.80 4.11 -0.09
N LEU A 117 -4.12 4.07 -0.05
CA LEU A 117 -4.91 3.65 1.11
C LEU A 117 -5.49 2.28 0.84
N THR A 118 -5.42 1.40 1.83
CA THR A 118 -6.15 0.13 1.80
C THR A 118 -7.17 0.13 2.92
N ASN A 119 -8.39 -0.26 2.62
CA ASN A 119 -9.45 -0.43 3.60
C ASN A 119 -10.21 -1.74 3.32
N SER A 120 -10.88 -2.29 4.33
CA SER A 120 -11.72 -3.47 4.14
C SER A 120 -12.89 -3.52 5.12
N TYR A 121 -14.03 -3.97 4.63
CA TYR A 121 -15.24 -4.22 5.41
C TYR A 121 -15.38 -5.69 5.82
N ASN A 122 -14.56 -6.58 5.24
CA ASN A 122 -14.57 -8.01 5.57
C ASN A 122 -13.63 -8.37 6.73
N GLY A 123 -12.84 -7.41 7.22
CA GLY A 123 -11.90 -7.56 8.34
C GLY A 123 -10.65 -8.40 8.06
N LYS A 124 -10.43 -8.89 6.83
CA LYS A 124 -9.22 -9.63 6.45
C LYS A 124 -8.00 -8.73 6.31
N THR A 125 -8.22 -7.49 5.89
CA THR A 125 -7.14 -6.53 5.63
C THR A 125 -7.36 -5.30 6.51
N PRO A 126 -6.42 -4.96 7.40
CA PRO A 126 -6.55 -3.76 8.23
C PRO A 126 -6.42 -2.50 7.37
N PHE A 127 -6.97 -1.38 7.86
CA PHE A 127 -6.69 -0.09 7.27
C PHE A 127 -5.18 0.18 7.26
N SER A 128 -4.66 0.56 6.10
CA SER A 128 -3.25 0.91 5.94
C SER A 128 -3.06 2.07 4.99
N ILE A 129 -1.97 2.80 5.20
CA ILE A 129 -1.49 3.85 4.30
C ILE A 129 -0.10 3.42 3.86
N GLN A 130 0.13 3.32 2.56
CA GLN A 130 1.41 2.89 1.98
C GLN A 130 1.91 1.55 2.57
N GLY A 131 0.99 0.59 2.76
CA GLY A 131 1.28 -0.71 3.34
C GLY A 131 1.57 -0.72 4.85
N GLN A 132 1.59 0.44 5.52
CA GLN A 132 1.72 0.55 6.97
C GLN A 132 0.34 0.57 7.61
N SER A 133 0.07 -0.38 8.52
CA SER A 133 -1.21 -0.41 9.23
C SER A 133 -1.38 0.84 10.10
N LEU A 134 -2.63 1.22 10.39
CA LEU A 134 -2.93 2.33 11.28
C LEU A 134 -2.17 2.22 12.62
N MET A 135 -2.11 1.02 13.20
CA MET A 135 -1.40 0.76 14.45
C MET A 135 0.11 1.00 14.36
N ALA A 136 0.72 0.74 13.20
CA ALA A 136 2.12 1.06 12.99
C ALA A 136 2.32 2.59 12.85
N LEU A 137 1.39 3.29 12.21
CA LEU A 137 1.45 4.75 12.02
C LEU A 137 1.17 5.53 13.31
N LEU A 138 0.58 4.89 14.32
CA LEU A 138 0.42 5.45 15.66
C LEU A 138 1.74 5.51 16.45
N ASP A 139 2.78 4.79 16.02
CA ASP A 139 4.12 4.92 16.58
C ASP A 139 4.77 6.22 16.06
N PRO A 140 5.12 7.19 16.92
CA PRO A 140 5.74 8.45 16.49
C PRO A 140 7.09 8.27 15.80
N MET A 141 7.72 7.11 15.94
CA MET A 141 8.97 6.74 15.27
C MET A 141 8.76 6.25 13.83
N VAL A 142 7.52 6.08 13.38
CA VAL A 142 7.19 5.62 12.03
C VAL A 142 6.86 6.83 11.16
N ALA A 143 7.74 7.12 10.21
CA ALA A 143 7.44 8.08 9.16
C ALA A 143 6.55 7.46 8.09
N LEU A 144 5.64 8.27 7.56
CA LEU A 144 4.85 7.88 6.42
C LEU A 144 5.75 7.85 5.18
N ARG A 145 5.67 6.73 4.45
CA ARG A 145 6.40 6.52 3.21
C ARG A 145 5.84 7.43 2.10
N SER A 146 6.62 7.68 1.04
CA SER A 146 6.14 8.36 -0.16
C SER A 146 6.07 7.39 -1.34
N SER A 147 4.92 7.38 -2.02
CA SER A 147 4.68 6.53 -3.17
C SER A 147 4.52 7.42 -4.39
N MET A 148 4.97 6.90 -5.52
CA MET A 148 4.77 7.51 -6.82
C MET A 148 3.76 6.71 -7.62
N PHE A 149 3.00 7.38 -8.47
CA PHE A 149 2.09 6.81 -9.43
C PHE A 149 2.70 6.92 -10.81
N ARG A 150 2.69 5.80 -11.53
CA ARG A 150 3.19 5.71 -12.89
C ARG A 150 2.03 5.56 -13.86
N LYS A 151 1.81 6.58 -14.68
CA LYS A 151 0.68 6.64 -15.61
C LYS A 151 0.69 5.53 -16.65
N LEU A 152 1.89 5.14 -17.13
CA LEU A 152 2.06 4.10 -18.15
C LEU A 152 1.45 2.75 -17.72
N CYS A 153 1.59 2.40 -16.45
CA CYS A 153 1.15 1.14 -15.87
C CYS A 153 -0.13 1.26 -15.02
N GLN A 154 -0.61 2.49 -14.79
CA GLN A 154 -1.72 2.81 -13.92
C GLN A 154 -1.61 2.15 -12.53
N ASN A 155 -0.43 2.28 -11.92
CA ASN A 155 -0.07 1.65 -10.65
C ASN A 155 0.67 2.62 -9.73
N GLY A 156 0.49 2.41 -8.42
CA GLY A 156 1.33 2.99 -7.40
C GLY A 156 2.58 2.14 -7.18
N LEU A 157 3.72 2.80 -7.01
CA LEU A 157 5.02 2.23 -6.69
C LEU A 157 5.15 2.10 -5.17
N LEU A 158 5.63 0.92 -4.74
CA LEU A 158 5.53 0.43 -3.37
C LEU A 158 6.90 -0.04 -2.85
N GLY A 159 7.97 0.44 -3.49
CA GLY A 159 9.34 0.30 -3.04
C GLY A 159 9.78 1.61 -2.40
N TRP A 160 10.28 1.54 -1.17
CA TRP A 160 10.54 2.73 -0.36
C TRP A 160 11.92 2.72 0.26
N ALA A 161 12.59 3.86 0.23
CA ALA A 161 13.80 4.14 1.00
C ALA A 161 13.58 5.26 2.03
N ASP A 162 12.39 5.87 2.12
CA ASP A 162 12.14 7.08 2.94
C ASP A 162 12.27 6.90 4.45
N HIS A 163 12.58 5.69 4.92
CA HIS A 163 12.91 5.44 6.33
C HIS A 163 14.32 5.90 6.69
N PHE A 164 15.18 6.15 5.71
CA PHE A 164 16.53 6.64 5.92
C PHE A 164 16.58 8.15 5.62
N ASP A 165 17.24 8.90 6.51
CA ASP A 165 17.38 10.35 6.34
C ASP A 165 18.37 10.71 5.22
N GLN A 166 19.34 9.83 4.94
CA GLN A 166 20.41 10.06 3.98
C GLN A 166 20.68 8.83 3.10
N VAL A 167 21.13 9.10 1.86
CA VAL A 167 21.54 8.06 0.90
C VAL A 167 22.68 7.19 1.46
N SER A 168 23.65 7.79 2.15
CA SER A 168 24.80 7.10 2.74
C SER A 168 24.38 6.05 3.79
N SER A 169 23.44 6.39 4.66
CA SER A 169 22.87 5.47 5.65
C SER A 169 22.15 4.31 4.97
N TYR A 170 21.41 4.60 3.90
CA TYR A 170 20.73 3.57 3.11
C TYR A 170 21.72 2.64 2.40
N GLN A 171 22.76 3.18 1.75
CA GLN A 171 23.82 2.39 1.11
C GLN A 171 24.55 1.49 2.10
N THR A 172 24.88 2.00 3.28
CA THR A 172 25.52 1.22 4.35
C THR A 172 24.63 0.06 4.79
N TRP A 173 23.32 0.31 4.92
CA TRP A 173 22.34 -0.73 5.23
C TRP A 173 22.23 -1.77 4.10
N LEU A 174 22.22 -1.34 2.83
CA LEU A 174 22.19 -2.23 1.67
C LEU A 174 23.44 -3.12 1.60
N GLY A 175 24.63 -2.62 1.97
CA GLY A 175 25.87 -3.41 2.01
C GLY A 175 25.83 -4.56 3.02
N GLN A 176 24.97 -4.48 4.04
CA GLN A 176 24.75 -5.52 5.04
C GLN A 176 23.47 -6.34 4.80
N TRP A 177 22.75 -6.04 3.71
CA TRP A 177 21.46 -6.63 3.39
C TRP A 177 21.67 -7.96 2.65
N SER A 178 21.70 -9.07 3.40
CA SER A 178 21.62 -10.42 2.81
C SER A 178 20.15 -10.83 2.66
N GLY A 179 19.72 -11.15 1.44
CA GLY A 179 18.32 -11.42 1.08
C GLY A 179 17.61 -12.51 1.92
N GLU A 180 18.35 -13.34 2.66
CA GLU A 180 17.83 -14.41 3.51
C GLU A 180 17.52 -13.97 4.96
N SER A 181 18.14 -12.90 5.47
CA SER A 181 18.01 -12.47 6.88
C SER A 181 16.88 -11.45 7.16
N ALA A 182 16.14 -11.05 6.13
CA ALA A 182 15.06 -10.06 6.23
C ALA A 182 13.78 -10.54 6.94
N LYS A 183 13.65 -11.84 7.29
CA LYS A 183 12.48 -12.37 8.01
C LYS A 183 12.45 -12.02 9.51
N GLY A 184 13.55 -11.51 10.09
CA GLY A 184 13.66 -11.26 11.54
C GLY A 184 14.15 -9.88 11.96
N ARG A 185 14.57 -9.01 11.03
CA ARG A 185 15.03 -7.66 11.37
C ARG A 185 13.86 -6.67 11.39
N SER A 186 12.97 -6.83 12.37
CA SER A 186 12.15 -5.70 12.82
C SER A 186 13.10 -4.63 13.38
N SER A 187 13.16 -3.47 12.73
CA SER A 187 13.43 -2.11 13.27
C SER A 187 14.45 -1.86 14.42
N LYS A 188 15.24 -2.84 14.86
CA LYS A 188 16.14 -2.73 16.03
C LYS A 188 17.55 -2.27 15.67
N ASN A 189 17.95 -2.37 14.40
CA ASN A 189 19.19 -1.76 13.90
C ASN A 189 18.83 -0.49 13.13
N ARG A 190 18.21 0.47 13.81
CA ARG A 190 18.05 1.85 13.32
C ARG A 190 19.28 2.65 13.76
N PRO A 191 19.91 3.46 12.89
CA PRO A 191 20.75 4.55 13.36
C PRO A 191 19.84 5.53 14.11
N THR A 192 19.93 5.56 15.43
CA THR A 192 19.31 6.61 16.25
C THR A 192 20.23 7.82 16.20
N GLU A 193 20.12 8.65 15.17
CA GLU A 193 20.70 9.99 15.22
C GLU A 193 19.57 11.02 15.06
N ASN A 194 19.26 11.67 16.18
CA ASN A 194 18.59 12.96 16.33
C ASN A 194 17.26 13.18 15.60
N ARG A 195 16.22 12.46 16.01
CA ARG A 195 14.83 12.97 15.96
C ARG A 195 14.30 13.25 17.36
N SER A 196 14.96 14.16 18.08
CA SER A 196 14.42 14.80 19.28
C SER A 196 13.55 15.99 18.85
N ASP A 197 12.22 15.80 18.86
CA ASP A 197 11.20 16.84 19.12
C ASP A 197 9.76 16.40 18.75
N ARG A 198 9.47 15.10 18.75
CA ARG A 198 8.07 14.62 18.80
C ARG A 198 7.79 14.05 20.19
N PRO A 199 6.73 14.50 20.88
CA PRO A 199 6.44 14.06 22.24
C PRO A 199 6.29 12.53 22.29
N GLY A 200 6.99 11.92 23.25
CA GLY A 200 7.00 10.48 23.49
C GLY A 200 5.63 9.90 23.90
N PRO A 201 5.50 8.57 23.91
CA PRO A 201 4.24 7.90 23.60
C PRO A 201 3.34 7.75 24.83
N ALA A 202 2.21 8.47 24.83
CA ALA A 202 1.02 8.10 25.60
C ALA A 202 0.16 7.04 24.89
N ILE A 203 0.67 6.41 23.82
CA ILE A 203 -0.05 5.38 23.05
C ILE A 203 0.61 4.03 23.29
N ARG A 204 0.58 3.56 24.55
CA ARG A 204 0.68 2.12 24.83
C ARG A 204 -0.74 1.63 25.08
N LYS A 205 -1.24 0.82 24.13
CA LYS A 205 -2.56 0.20 24.08
C LYS A 205 -3.72 1.17 23.79
N ILE A 206 -3.81 1.66 22.56
CA ILE A 206 -5.17 1.83 21.99
C ILE A 206 -5.72 0.42 21.84
N HIS A 207 -6.52 0.00 22.83
CA HIS A 207 -7.42 -1.12 22.66
C HIS A 207 -8.31 -0.78 21.46
N HIS A 208 -8.63 -1.73 20.58
CA HIS A 208 -9.49 -1.47 19.42
C HIS A 208 -10.81 -0.74 19.78
N SER A 209 -11.25 -0.85 21.04
CA SER A 209 -12.41 -0.16 21.61
C SER A 209 -12.26 1.37 21.79
N GLN A 210 -11.11 1.99 21.51
CA GLN A 210 -10.90 3.45 21.64
C GLN A 210 -10.74 4.20 20.30
N LEU A 211 -10.68 3.50 19.16
CA LEU A 211 -10.58 4.15 17.86
C LEU A 211 -11.97 4.59 17.36
N THR A 212 -12.49 5.67 17.93
CA THR A 212 -13.72 6.28 17.41
C THR A 212 -13.48 6.85 16.01
N ILE A 213 -14.54 6.97 15.22
CA ILE A 213 -14.47 7.54 13.86
C ILE A 213 -13.85 8.94 13.88
N GLU A 214 -14.13 9.75 14.91
CA GLU A 214 -13.57 11.10 15.03
C GLU A 214 -12.07 11.09 15.35
N VAL A 215 -11.61 10.18 16.21
CA VAL A 215 -10.18 10.00 16.46
C VAL A 215 -9.46 9.55 15.19
N PHE A 216 -10.05 8.61 14.45
CA PHE A 216 -9.53 8.19 13.15
C PHE A 216 -9.44 9.36 12.17
N ARG A 217 -10.51 10.16 12.04
CA ARG A 217 -10.58 11.34 11.16
C ARG A 217 -9.45 12.32 11.45
N GLN A 218 -9.29 12.71 12.72
CA GLN A 218 -8.25 13.64 13.13
C GLN A 218 -6.83 13.08 12.89
N HIS A 219 -6.64 11.78 13.14
CA HIS A 219 -5.33 11.16 12.95
C HIS A 219 -4.97 11.06 11.46
N LEU A 220 -5.91 10.62 10.62
CA LEU A 220 -5.73 10.61 9.17
C LEU A 220 -5.40 12.01 8.65
N HIS A 221 -6.14 13.03 9.10
CA HIS A 221 -5.87 14.43 8.75
C HIS A 221 -4.43 14.83 9.08
N ASN A 222 -3.98 14.61 10.31
CA ASN A 222 -2.63 14.97 10.74
C ASN A 222 -1.54 14.24 9.94
N LEU A 223 -1.75 12.94 9.65
CA LEU A 223 -0.83 12.16 8.82
C LEU A 223 -0.73 12.71 7.39
N LEU A 224 -1.86 13.09 6.79
CA LEU A 224 -1.88 13.58 5.42
C LEU A 224 -1.29 14.99 5.31
N VAL A 225 -1.48 15.88 6.28
CA VAL A 225 -0.82 17.19 6.31
C VAL A 225 0.71 17.04 6.28
N ASP A 226 1.26 16.10 7.07
CA ASP A 226 2.68 15.81 7.03
C ASP A 226 3.11 15.20 5.69
N HIS A 227 2.25 14.37 5.08
CA HIS A 227 2.52 13.80 3.75
C HIS A 227 2.62 14.89 2.68
N LEU A 228 1.76 15.90 2.67
CA LEU A 228 1.68 16.86 1.57
C LEU A 228 2.88 17.81 1.44
N LYS A 229 3.90 17.69 2.29
CA LYS A 229 5.14 18.47 2.19
C LYS A 229 5.88 18.13 0.88
N PRO A 230 6.29 19.12 0.07
CA PRO A 230 6.77 18.95 -1.31
C PRO A 230 8.21 18.42 -1.44
N GLU A 231 8.80 17.87 -0.38
CA GLU A 231 10.21 17.50 -0.36
C GLU A 231 10.46 16.24 -1.21
N LEU A 232 11.54 16.28 -2.01
CA LEU A 232 12.05 15.11 -2.70
C LEU A 232 12.43 14.06 -1.67
N THR A 233 11.87 12.86 -1.83
CA THR A 233 12.11 11.78 -0.88
C THR A 233 13.28 10.92 -1.33
N LEU A 234 13.96 10.27 -0.38
CA LEU A 234 15.08 9.40 -0.69
C LEU A 234 14.71 8.31 -1.71
N THR A 235 13.46 7.82 -1.69
CA THR A 235 12.94 6.88 -2.68
C THR A 235 13.08 7.40 -4.12
N THR A 236 12.82 8.68 -4.36
CA THR A 236 12.95 9.29 -5.70
C THR A 236 14.41 9.35 -6.17
N THR A 237 15.34 9.58 -5.25
CA THR A 237 16.78 9.51 -5.51
C THR A 237 17.20 8.09 -5.90
N VAL A 238 16.66 7.08 -5.22
CA VAL A 238 16.92 5.67 -5.58
C VAL A 238 16.33 5.33 -6.95
N TYR A 239 15.11 5.78 -7.26
CA TYR A 239 14.54 5.59 -8.61
C TYR A 239 15.43 6.20 -9.70
N SER A 240 16.00 7.38 -9.44
CA SER A 240 16.95 8.04 -10.35
C SER A 240 18.20 7.20 -10.57
N GLN A 241 18.75 6.61 -9.51
CA GLN A 241 19.87 5.67 -9.62
C GLN A 241 19.51 4.40 -10.42
N LEU A 242 18.34 3.81 -10.16
CA LEU A 242 17.86 2.65 -10.91
C LEU A 242 17.66 2.95 -12.40
N GLN A 243 17.25 4.18 -12.73
CA GLN A 243 17.03 4.62 -14.09
C GLN A 243 18.35 4.80 -14.86
N GLN A 244 19.40 5.27 -14.18
CA GLN A 244 20.74 5.45 -14.77
C GLN A 244 21.51 4.13 -14.90
N THR A 245 21.07 3.07 -14.22
CA THR A 245 21.76 1.77 -14.23
C THR A 245 21.18 0.87 -15.32
N GLU A 246 21.90 0.77 -16.43
CA GLU A 246 21.57 -0.15 -17.52
C GLU A 246 21.77 -1.61 -17.11
N ILE A 247 20.99 -2.52 -17.68
CA ILE A 247 21.16 -3.96 -17.49
C ILE A 247 22.09 -4.50 -18.58
N PRO A 248 23.34 -4.89 -18.25
CA PRO A 248 24.23 -5.46 -19.25
C PRO A 248 23.77 -6.88 -19.64
N GLY A 249 23.79 -7.20 -20.92
CA GLY A 249 23.56 -8.56 -21.42
C GLY A 249 22.09 -9.00 -21.47
N ARG A 250 21.75 -10.12 -20.82
CA ARG A 250 20.42 -10.76 -20.89
C ARG A 250 19.59 -10.46 -19.63
N PRO A 251 18.56 -9.59 -19.69
CA PRO A 251 17.76 -9.23 -18.51
C PRO A 251 17.10 -10.42 -17.79
N ASN A 252 16.87 -11.52 -18.51
CA ASN A 252 16.31 -12.76 -17.95
C ASN A 252 17.17 -13.39 -16.83
N GLU A 253 18.48 -13.18 -16.81
CA GLU A 253 19.34 -13.69 -15.73
C GLU A 253 19.08 -12.93 -14.43
N ILE A 254 19.09 -11.59 -14.49
CA ILE A 254 18.76 -10.73 -13.34
C ILE A 254 17.34 -11.01 -12.84
N VAL A 255 16.36 -11.16 -13.75
CA VAL A 255 14.96 -11.45 -13.40
C VAL A 255 14.82 -12.75 -12.61
N ARG A 256 15.61 -13.78 -12.91
CA ARG A 256 15.57 -15.08 -12.22
C ARG A 256 16.18 -15.04 -10.82
N GLU A 257 17.06 -14.07 -10.56
CA GLU A 257 17.69 -13.85 -9.26
C GLU A 257 16.80 -13.04 -8.31
N LEU A 258 15.71 -12.44 -8.81
CA LEU A 258 14.80 -11.65 -8.00
C LEU A 258 14.05 -12.54 -6.99
N PRO A 259 13.75 -12.01 -5.79
CA PRO A 259 13.08 -12.75 -4.72
C PRO A 259 11.56 -12.87 -4.95
N ILE A 260 11.14 -13.30 -6.14
CA ILE A 260 9.73 -13.45 -6.55
C ILE A 260 9.47 -14.84 -7.14
N PRO A 261 8.22 -15.35 -7.06
CA PRO A 261 7.82 -16.58 -7.73
C PRO A 261 8.15 -16.60 -9.23
N VAL A 262 8.58 -17.76 -9.74
CA VAL A 262 9.01 -17.94 -11.15
C VAL A 262 7.96 -17.49 -12.16
N GLN A 263 6.66 -17.71 -11.88
CA GLN A 263 5.58 -17.28 -12.76
C GLN A 263 5.48 -15.75 -12.84
N LEU A 264 5.71 -15.04 -11.73
CA LEU A 264 5.74 -13.58 -11.69
C LEU A 264 6.98 -13.03 -12.37
N ALA A 265 8.13 -13.70 -12.20
CA ALA A 265 9.36 -13.36 -12.90
C ALA A 265 9.17 -13.43 -14.43
N LYS A 266 8.50 -14.48 -14.94
CA LYS A 266 8.17 -14.60 -16.37
C LYS A 266 7.27 -13.45 -16.85
N GLN A 267 6.22 -13.13 -16.12
CA GLN A 267 5.31 -12.02 -16.47
C GLN A 267 6.01 -10.66 -16.43
N ALA A 268 6.88 -10.45 -15.44
CA ALA A 268 7.70 -9.25 -15.34
C ALA A 268 8.65 -9.14 -16.55
N TYR A 269 9.28 -10.23 -16.99
CA TYR A 269 10.13 -10.20 -18.18
C TYR A 269 9.35 -9.86 -19.47
N GLU A 270 8.16 -10.43 -19.66
CA GLU A 270 7.29 -10.11 -20.79
C GLU A 270 6.85 -8.64 -20.75
N ARG A 271 6.54 -8.13 -19.54
CA ARG A 271 6.20 -6.73 -19.34
C ARG A 271 7.38 -5.79 -19.62
N LEU A 272 8.58 -6.11 -19.15
CA LEU A 272 9.80 -5.35 -19.40
C LEU A 272 9.99 -5.12 -20.91
N ARG A 273 9.92 -6.20 -21.69
CA ARG A 273 10.04 -6.12 -23.15
C ARG A 273 9.01 -5.21 -23.80
N THR A 274 7.78 -5.24 -23.29
CA THR A 274 6.71 -4.36 -23.76
C THR A 274 7.02 -2.90 -23.45
N GLU A 275 7.53 -2.61 -22.26
CA GLU A 275 7.86 -1.24 -21.85
C GLU A 275 9.07 -0.68 -22.58
N GLU A 276 10.11 -1.48 -22.84
CA GLU A 276 11.25 -1.10 -23.68
C GLU A 276 10.78 -0.63 -25.07
N GLN A 277 9.82 -1.37 -25.66
CA GLN A 277 9.24 -1.01 -26.95
C GLN A 277 8.41 0.27 -26.90
N LEU A 278 7.58 0.44 -25.86
CA LEU A 278 6.73 1.61 -25.69
C LEU A 278 7.51 2.89 -25.43
N LEU A 279 8.62 2.79 -24.69
CA LEU A 279 9.44 3.93 -24.29
C LEU A 279 10.61 4.19 -25.25
N HIS A 280 10.86 3.29 -26.18
CA HIS A 280 12.00 3.33 -27.10
C HIS A 280 13.35 3.44 -26.36
N THR A 281 13.49 2.71 -25.26
CA THR A 281 14.69 2.67 -24.41
C THR A 281 15.17 1.24 -24.21
N GLY A 282 16.47 1.06 -23.93
CA GLY A 282 17.02 -0.23 -23.51
C GLY A 282 16.61 -0.64 -22.09
N PRO A 283 17.00 -1.84 -21.64
CA PRO A 283 16.63 -2.35 -20.33
C PRO A 283 17.43 -1.64 -19.24
N SER A 284 16.73 -1.14 -18.22
CA SER A 284 17.31 -0.57 -17.01
C SER A 284 16.75 -1.23 -15.77
N LEU A 285 17.43 -1.09 -14.63
CA LEU A 285 16.90 -1.57 -13.36
C LEU A 285 15.59 -0.88 -12.99
N TRP A 286 15.38 0.37 -13.42
CA TRP A 286 14.09 1.07 -13.31
C TRP A 286 12.95 0.35 -14.05
N LEU A 287 13.15 0.03 -15.33
CA LEU A 287 12.11 -0.67 -16.10
C LEU A 287 11.85 -2.08 -15.54
N LEU A 288 12.91 -2.75 -15.07
CA LEU A 288 12.77 -4.05 -14.43
C LEU A 288 11.95 -3.96 -13.13
N TYR A 289 12.24 -2.99 -12.26
CA TYR A 289 11.47 -2.74 -11.04
C TYR A 289 9.98 -2.54 -11.37
N ASN A 290 9.69 -1.68 -12.35
CA ASN A 290 8.32 -1.40 -12.75
C ASN A 290 7.59 -2.60 -13.34
N ALA A 291 8.28 -3.39 -14.15
CA ALA A 291 7.70 -4.59 -14.74
C ALA A 291 7.34 -5.63 -13.66
N VAL A 292 8.18 -5.75 -12.63
CA VAL A 292 7.90 -6.60 -11.46
C VAL A 292 6.76 -6.05 -10.63
N ASN A 293 6.74 -4.76 -10.32
CA ASN A 293 5.63 -4.12 -9.62
C ASN A 293 4.31 -4.35 -10.38
N TYR A 294 4.29 -4.12 -11.69
CA TYR A 294 3.12 -4.37 -12.52
C TYR A 294 2.66 -5.84 -12.44
N ALA A 295 3.58 -6.80 -12.57
CA ALA A 295 3.25 -8.22 -12.45
C ALA A 295 2.72 -8.56 -11.04
N LEU A 296 3.29 -7.98 -9.99
CA LEU A 296 2.84 -8.16 -8.61
C LEU A 296 1.43 -7.65 -8.36
N PHE A 297 0.90 -6.68 -9.12
CA PHE A 297 -0.43 -6.11 -8.85
C PHE A 297 -1.48 -6.37 -9.94
N THR A 298 -1.10 -6.97 -11.06
CA THR A 298 -2.05 -7.35 -12.14
C THR A 298 -2.22 -8.86 -12.30
N SER A 299 -1.29 -9.66 -11.78
CA SER A 299 -1.35 -11.13 -11.87
C SER A 299 -2.41 -11.76 -10.97
N ARG A 300 -3.08 -12.79 -11.51
CA ARG A 300 -3.83 -13.76 -10.71
C ARG A 300 -2.83 -14.62 -9.93
N SER A 301 -2.76 -14.39 -8.63
CA SER A 301 -1.88 -15.11 -7.72
C SER A 301 -2.56 -15.26 -6.37
N SER A 302 -2.23 -16.33 -5.64
CA SER A 302 -2.72 -16.62 -4.29
C SER A 302 -2.15 -15.67 -3.23
N LEU A 303 -1.18 -14.82 -3.59
CA LEU A 303 -0.59 -13.83 -2.69
C LEU A 303 -1.63 -12.79 -2.26
N THR A 304 -1.67 -12.52 -0.95
CA THR A 304 -2.45 -11.41 -0.40
C THR A 304 -1.89 -10.07 -0.86
N LEU A 305 -2.67 -9.00 -0.75
CA LEU A 305 -2.20 -7.65 -1.08
C LEU A 305 -0.95 -7.26 -0.25
N ASN A 306 -0.94 -7.61 1.04
CA ASN A 306 0.18 -7.35 1.93
C ASN A 306 1.44 -8.14 1.53
N ASP A 307 1.29 -9.41 1.12
CA ASP A 307 2.43 -10.19 0.61
C ASP A 307 3.03 -9.56 -0.64
N ARG A 308 2.17 -9.05 -1.54
CA ARG A 308 2.61 -8.34 -2.75
C ARG A 308 3.37 -7.07 -2.40
N TYR A 309 2.91 -6.29 -1.42
CA TYR A 309 3.63 -5.10 -0.93
C TYR A 309 5.02 -5.45 -0.37
N ARG A 310 5.11 -6.49 0.46
CA ARG A 310 6.39 -6.95 1.02
C ARG A 310 7.37 -7.46 -0.05
N LEU A 311 6.86 -8.12 -1.09
CA LEU A 311 7.68 -8.57 -2.20
C LEU A 311 8.16 -7.40 -3.06
N ASP A 312 7.30 -6.41 -3.31
CA ASP A 312 7.68 -5.20 -4.06
C ASP A 312 8.83 -4.44 -3.37
N GLU A 313 8.70 -4.20 -2.06
CA GLU A 313 9.72 -3.54 -1.24
C GLU A 313 11.05 -4.34 -1.25
N ARG A 314 10.98 -5.68 -1.18
CA ARG A 314 12.18 -6.53 -1.27
C ARG A 314 12.86 -6.47 -2.63
N VAL A 315 12.08 -6.47 -3.72
CA VAL A 315 12.62 -6.35 -5.08
C VAL A 315 13.28 -4.98 -5.25
N PHE A 316 12.63 -3.92 -4.77
CA PHE A 316 13.18 -2.57 -4.78
C PHE A 316 14.56 -2.51 -4.10
N HIS A 317 14.69 -3.05 -2.88
CA HIS A 317 15.98 -3.10 -2.18
C HIS A 317 17.01 -3.97 -2.90
N HIS A 318 16.59 -5.10 -3.47
CA HIS A 318 17.49 -5.98 -4.24
C HIS A 318 18.08 -5.28 -5.46
N LEU A 319 17.26 -4.54 -6.19
CA LEU A 319 17.69 -3.76 -7.33
C LEU A 319 18.56 -2.57 -6.91
N ALA A 320 18.20 -1.91 -5.79
CA ALA A 320 19.01 -0.83 -5.24
C ALA A 320 20.40 -1.30 -4.81
N THR A 321 20.53 -2.49 -4.20
CA THR A 321 21.85 -3.08 -3.89
C THR A 321 22.71 -3.20 -5.14
N ARG A 322 22.14 -3.64 -6.27
CA ARG A 322 22.89 -3.75 -7.54
C ARG A 322 23.26 -2.38 -8.11
N ALA A 323 22.38 -1.39 -7.98
CA ALA A 323 22.58 -0.07 -8.54
C ALA A 323 23.61 0.78 -7.78
N TYR A 324 23.89 0.44 -6.52
CA TYR A 324 24.88 1.09 -5.67
C TYR A 324 26.14 0.25 -5.41
N ALA A 325 26.22 -0.97 -5.96
CA ALA A 325 27.41 -1.83 -5.89
C ALA A 325 28.47 -1.36 -6.89
#